data_AF-A0A538A1F9-F1
#
_entry.id   AF-A0A538A1F9-F1
#
_cell.length_a   1.000
_cell.length_b   1.000
_cell.length_c   1.000
_cell.angle_alpha   90.00
_cell.angle_beta   90.00
_cell.angle_gamma   90.00
#
_symmetry.space_group_name_H-M   'P 1'
#
loop_
_entity.id
_entity.type
_entity.pdbx_description
1 polymer ?
#
loop_
_entity_poly.entity_id
_entity_poly.type
_entity_poly.pdbx_seq_one_letter_code
_entity_poly.pdbx_strand_id
1 'polypeptide(L)'
;MRRACARLTLVEFTAFVLSQLPPAPARVLEIGCGPDGGIVPALVDAGHDAIGVDPRAPDGERFRATAFQELDEGRFDAVVGERVLHHVEPLGPSLDRLAELAPTLVLEEFAWEQMDEPTRDWYESQHRLLRAAGVEPNGPPDFARWEDEHDDLHRSDTLRRELAERYEDNHFEWRPYLYRWLAGPSTEPLEETLIRSGAIRPLGFRWAGVSRSSPQG
;
A
#
# COMPACT_ATOMS: atom_id res chain seq x y z
N MET A 1 -34.65 5.89 16.74
CA MET A 1 -33.57 4.87 16.94
C MET A 1 -32.99 4.52 15.59
N ARG A 2 -31.79 5.02 15.29
CA ARG A 2 -31.11 4.82 14.00
C ARG A 2 -30.52 3.40 13.94
N ARG A 3 -30.96 2.60 12.97
CA ARG A 3 -30.20 1.44 12.49
C ARG A 3 -29.06 1.96 11.61
N ALA A 4 -27.90 2.21 12.22
CA ALA A 4 -26.65 2.26 11.47
C ALA A 4 -26.18 0.80 11.29
N CYS A 5 -26.79 0.08 10.35
CA CYS A 5 -26.19 -1.15 9.84
C CYS A 5 -24.91 -0.74 9.12
N ALA A 6 -23.79 -1.16 9.70
CA ALA A 6 -22.47 -1.32 9.11
C ALA A 6 -22.44 -1.13 7.58
N ARG A 7 -22.26 0.12 7.14
CA ARG A 7 -21.36 0.39 6.01
C ARG A 7 -19.95 0.30 6.60
N LEU A 8 -19.48 -0.93 6.85
CA LEU A 8 -18.05 -1.17 7.04
C LEU A 8 -17.44 -0.85 5.68
N THR A 9 -16.93 0.36 5.54
CA THR A 9 -16.30 0.84 4.33
C THR A 9 -15.06 -0.01 4.07
N LEU A 10 -15.25 -1.05 3.27
CA LEU A 10 -14.26 -1.55 2.32
C LEU A 10 -13.82 -0.35 1.50
N VAL A 11 -12.69 0.23 1.88
CA VAL A 11 -12.05 1.26 1.08
C VAL A 11 -10.98 0.52 0.30
N GLU A 12 -11.23 0.25 -0.98
CA GLU A 12 -10.19 -0.11 -1.95
C GLU A 12 -9.06 0.92 -1.87
N PHE A 13 -7.81 0.52 -2.09
CA PHE A 13 -6.66 1.43 -2.01
C PHE A 13 -6.89 2.74 -2.79
N THR A 14 -7.50 2.66 -3.98
CA THR A 14 -7.92 3.82 -4.77
C THR A 14 -8.86 4.77 -4.02
N ALA A 15 -9.86 4.26 -3.31
CA ALA A 15 -10.80 5.10 -2.56
C ALA A 15 -10.11 5.77 -1.37
N PHE A 16 -9.12 5.11 -0.76
CA PHE A 16 -8.31 5.71 0.29
C PHE A 16 -7.47 6.84 -0.30
N VAL A 17 -6.76 6.59 -1.40
CA VAL A 17 -5.99 7.60 -2.13
C VAL A 17 -6.84 8.82 -2.47
N LEU A 18 -7.99 8.64 -3.13
CA LEU A 18 -8.88 9.74 -3.49
C LEU A 18 -9.37 10.55 -2.28
N SER A 19 -9.48 9.94 -1.10
CA SER A 19 -9.84 10.65 0.14
C SER A 19 -8.72 11.52 0.71
N GLN A 20 -7.47 11.27 0.32
CA GLN A 20 -6.27 11.99 0.79
C GLN A 20 -5.78 13.03 -0.22
N LEU A 21 -6.17 12.93 -1.50
CA LEU A 21 -5.71 13.83 -2.55
C LEU A 21 -6.35 15.23 -2.47
N PRO A 22 -5.65 16.28 -2.99
CA PRO A 22 -6.27 17.57 -3.27
C PRO A 22 -7.45 17.43 -4.25
N PRO A 23 -8.39 18.40 -4.29
CA PRO A 23 -9.47 18.40 -5.28
C PRO A 23 -8.95 18.35 -6.72
N ALA A 24 -9.64 17.62 -7.59
CA ALA A 24 -9.28 17.52 -9.00
C ALA A 24 -9.42 18.87 -9.74
N PRO A 25 -8.57 19.14 -10.76
CA PRO A 25 -7.46 18.30 -11.21
C PRO A 25 -6.21 18.53 -10.36
N ALA A 26 -5.66 17.44 -9.83
CA ALA A 26 -4.33 17.41 -9.20
C ALA A 26 -3.40 16.54 -10.05
N ARG A 27 -2.12 16.89 -10.14
CA ARG A 27 -1.07 16.09 -10.77
C ARG A 27 -0.63 15.02 -9.79
N VAL A 28 -0.81 13.74 -10.14
CA VAL A 28 -0.55 12.62 -9.24
C VAL A 28 0.46 11.67 -9.86
N LEU A 29 1.48 11.33 -9.09
CA LEU A 29 2.47 10.32 -9.45
C LEU A 29 2.19 9.02 -8.69
N GLU A 30 1.94 7.93 -9.40
CA GLU A 30 1.98 6.59 -8.80
C GLU A 30 3.38 5.98 -8.97
N ILE A 31 4.02 5.64 -7.86
CA ILE A 31 5.29 4.90 -7.85
C ILE A 31 5.03 3.41 -7.68
N GLY A 32 5.73 2.58 -8.45
CA GLY A 32 5.54 1.13 -8.42
C GLY A 32 4.21 0.68 -9.03
N CYS A 33 3.77 1.32 -10.12
CA CYS A 33 2.49 0.98 -10.76
C CYS A 33 2.46 -0.44 -11.37
N GLY A 34 3.62 -1.10 -11.47
CA GLY A 34 3.74 -2.45 -11.99
C GLY A 34 3.33 -2.59 -13.46
N PRO A 35 3.30 -3.83 -13.98
CA PRO A 35 3.00 -4.09 -15.39
C PRO A 35 1.54 -3.85 -15.78
N ASP A 36 0.62 -3.86 -14.81
CA ASP A 36 -0.82 -3.66 -15.04
C ASP A 36 -1.22 -2.18 -14.93
N GLY A 37 -0.28 -1.28 -14.59
CA GLY A 37 -0.52 0.16 -14.54
C GLY A 37 -1.18 0.67 -13.25
N GLY A 38 -1.30 -0.17 -12.23
CA GLY A 38 -1.69 0.22 -10.88
C GLY A 38 -3.07 0.87 -10.81
N ILE A 39 -3.19 1.93 -10.01
CA ILE A 39 -4.44 2.72 -9.87
C ILE A 39 -4.50 3.93 -10.81
N VAL A 40 -3.49 4.18 -11.65
CA VAL A 40 -3.44 5.30 -12.60
C VAL A 40 -4.75 5.46 -13.41
N PRO A 41 -5.33 4.40 -14.04
CA PRO A 41 -6.57 4.56 -14.79
C PRO A 41 -7.72 5.09 -13.93
N ALA A 42 -7.83 4.61 -12.69
CA ALA A 42 -8.89 5.04 -11.78
C ALA A 42 -8.69 6.49 -11.30
N LEU A 43 -7.44 6.93 -11.13
CA LEU A 43 -7.13 8.34 -10.84
C LEU A 43 -7.50 9.27 -12.01
N VAL A 44 -7.22 8.84 -13.25
CA VAL A 44 -7.62 9.56 -14.47
C VAL A 44 -9.14 9.63 -14.60
N ASP A 45 -9.85 8.52 -14.36
CA ASP A 45 -11.32 8.48 -14.38
C ASP A 45 -11.93 9.38 -13.30
N ALA A 46 -11.23 9.58 -12.18
CA ALA A 46 -11.61 10.54 -11.13
C ALA A 46 -11.27 12.01 -11.47
N GLY A 47 -10.64 12.28 -12.63
CA GLY A 47 -10.35 13.62 -13.12
C GLY A 47 -8.98 14.17 -12.74
N HIS A 48 -8.07 13.34 -12.20
CA HIS A 48 -6.69 13.73 -11.92
C HIS A 48 -5.79 13.62 -13.17
N ASP A 49 -4.74 14.44 -13.21
CA ASP A 49 -3.65 14.28 -14.17
C ASP A 49 -2.64 13.28 -13.60
N ALA A 50 -2.94 11.99 -13.73
CA ALA A 50 -2.16 10.92 -13.13
C ALA A 50 -1.21 10.26 -14.15
N ILE A 51 0.01 9.95 -13.70
CA ILE A 51 0.95 9.08 -14.40
C ILE A 51 1.49 8.01 -13.45
N GLY A 52 1.94 6.88 -14.01
CA GLY A 52 2.58 5.80 -13.26
C GLY A 52 4.02 5.58 -13.68
N VAL A 53 4.87 5.24 -12.71
CA VAL A 53 6.26 4.83 -12.96
C VAL A 53 6.52 3.48 -12.33
N ASP A 54 7.19 2.63 -13.09
CA ASP A 54 7.75 1.35 -12.66
C ASP A 54 8.75 0.91 -13.73
N PRO A 55 9.88 0.26 -13.40
CA PRO A 55 10.76 -0.32 -14.42
C PRO A 55 10.06 -1.28 -15.40
N ARG A 56 8.93 -1.85 -15.00
CA ARG A 56 8.07 -2.74 -15.79
C ARG A 56 6.72 -2.11 -16.14
N ALA A 57 6.58 -0.79 -16.05
CA ALA A 57 5.34 -0.10 -16.40
C ALA A 57 4.89 -0.45 -17.83
N PRO A 58 3.57 -0.52 -18.09
CA PRO A 58 3.06 -0.82 -19.41
C PRO A 58 3.38 0.32 -20.40
N ASP A 59 3.24 0.03 -21.70
CA ASP A 59 3.33 1.05 -22.74
C ASP A 59 2.17 2.05 -22.64
N GLY A 60 2.44 3.33 -22.89
CA GLY A 60 1.41 4.36 -23.02
C GLY A 60 1.86 5.74 -22.55
N GLU A 61 1.13 6.77 -22.97
CA GLU A 61 1.47 8.18 -22.65
C GLU A 61 1.43 8.49 -21.14
N ARG A 62 0.67 7.69 -20.37
CA ARG A 62 0.49 7.84 -18.91
C ARG A 62 1.51 7.05 -18.09
N PHE A 63 2.42 6.32 -18.72
CA PHE A 63 3.33 5.41 -18.04
C PHE A 63 4.78 5.71 -18.39
N ARG A 64 5.66 5.49 -17.43
CA ARG A 64 7.12 5.64 -17.58
C ARG A 64 7.79 4.36 -17.13
N ALA A 65 8.42 3.66 -18.06
CA ALA A 65 9.23 2.47 -17.79
C ALA A 65 10.59 2.85 -17.16
N THR A 66 10.56 3.40 -15.95
CA THR A 66 11.73 3.94 -15.24
C THR A 66 11.52 3.84 -13.73
N ALA A 67 12.60 3.88 -12.96
CA ALA A 67 12.53 4.07 -11.51
C ALA A 67 12.18 5.53 -11.17
N PHE A 68 11.45 5.76 -10.07
CA PHE A 68 11.02 7.12 -9.69
C PHE A 68 12.19 8.02 -9.29
N GLN A 69 13.30 7.43 -8.84
CA GLN A 69 14.54 8.13 -8.54
C GLN A 69 15.13 8.82 -9.77
N GLU A 70 14.89 8.25 -10.96
CA GLU A 70 15.41 8.72 -12.24
C GLU A 70 14.41 9.61 -12.99
N LEU A 71 13.22 9.83 -12.43
CA LEU A 71 12.17 10.61 -13.07
C LEU A 71 12.60 12.07 -13.23
N ASP A 72 12.76 12.51 -14.48
CA ASP A 72 13.03 13.90 -14.86
C ASP A 72 11.73 14.60 -15.30
N GLU A 73 10.79 14.73 -14.35
CA GLU A 73 9.55 15.49 -14.53
C GLU A 73 9.41 16.57 -13.45
N GLY A 74 8.56 17.57 -13.72
CA GLY A 74 8.26 18.63 -12.75
C GLY A 74 7.49 18.12 -11.53
N ARG A 75 7.32 18.98 -10.53
CA ARG A 75 6.61 18.65 -9.28
C ARG A 75 5.16 18.18 -9.49
N PHE A 76 4.75 17.24 -8.65
CA PHE A 76 3.39 16.72 -8.52
C PHE A 76 2.73 17.30 -7.27
N ASP A 77 1.39 17.24 -7.22
CA ASP A 77 0.62 17.62 -6.04
C ASP A 77 0.62 16.49 -4.99
N ALA A 78 0.71 15.24 -5.46
CA ALA A 78 0.82 14.05 -4.61
C ALA A 78 1.60 12.92 -5.27
N VAL A 79 2.30 12.13 -4.44
CA VAL A 79 2.79 10.80 -4.78
C VAL A 79 1.94 9.75 -4.07
N VAL A 80 1.64 8.65 -4.75
CA VAL A 80 0.93 7.49 -4.22
C VAL A 80 1.73 6.21 -4.49
N GLY A 81 1.63 5.22 -3.62
CA GLY A 81 2.29 3.92 -3.83
C GLY A 81 1.63 2.80 -3.05
N GLU A 82 1.54 1.63 -3.67
CA GLU A 82 1.10 0.40 -3.02
C GLU A 82 2.27 -0.59 -3.03
N ARG A 83 2.69 -1.03 -1.83
CA ARG A 83 3.63 -2.14 -1.63
C ARG A 83 4.94 -1.95 -2.40
N VAL A 84 5.52 -0.77 -2.26
CA VAL A 84 6.67 -0.34 -3.08
C VAL A 84 7.87 0.01 -2.21
N LEU A 85 7.68 0.79 -1.14
CA LEU A 85 8.79 1.35 -0.37
C LEU A 85 9.54 0.30 0.45
N HIS A 86 8.91 -0.82 0.81
CA HIS A 86 9.62 -1.91 1.49
C HIS A 86 10.70 -2.57 0.61
N HIS A 87 10.68 -2.37 -0.71
CA HIS A 87 11.72 -2.84 -1.64
C HIS A 87 12.78 -1.79 -1.98
N VAL A 88 12.61 -0.53 -1.56
CA VAL A 88 13.41 0.60 -2.07
C VAL A 88 14.69 0.79 -1.28
N GLU A 89 15.83 0.49 -1.90
CA GLU A 89 17.17 0.76 -1.37
C GLU A 89 17.95 1.71 -2.33
N PRO A 90 18.54 2.81 -1.85
CA PRO A 90 18.55 3.30 -0.46
C PRO A 90 17.28 4.06 -0.07
N LEU A 91 16.68 3.68 1.08
CA LEU A 91 15.39 4.21 1.54
C LEU A 91 15.41 5.72 1.82
N GLY A 92 16.33 6.19 2.67
CA GLY A 92 16.40 7.59 3.07
C GLY A 92 16.51 8.56 1.88
N PRO A 93 17.55 8.44 1.04
CA PRO A 93 17.70 9.25 -0.16
C PRO A 93 16.51 9.14 -1.14
N SER A 94 15.88 7.97 -1.21
CA SER A 94 14.69 7.79 -2.05
C SER A 94 13.48 8.54 -1.48
N LEU A 95 13.31 8.58 -0.16
CA LEU A 95 12.27 9.39 0.48
C LEU A 95 12.56 10.90 0.39
N ASP A 96 13.82 11.32 0.42
CA ASP A 96 14.21 12.70 0.13
C ASP A 96 13.75 13.09 -1.29
N ARG A 97 13.96 12.20 -2.26
CA ARG A 97 13.47 12.40 -3.63
C ARG A 97 11.96 12.49 -3.71
N LEU A 98 11.21 11.66 -2.96
CA LEU A 98 9.74 11.75 -2.94
C LEU A 98 9.26 13.09 -2.37
N ALA A 99 9.93 13.63 -1.35
CA ALA A 99 9.60 14.92 -0.76
C ALA A 99 9.88 16.09 -1.72
N GLU A 100 10.87 15.94 -2.61
CA GLU A 100 11.10 16.87 -3.72
C GLU A 100 10.03 16.77 -4.81
N LEU A 101 9.57 15.56 -5.11
CA LEU A 101 8.59 15.30 -6.19
C LEU A 101 7.19 15.79 -5.82
N ALA A 102 6.74 15.57 -4.59
CA ALA A 102 5.43 16.05 -4.14
C ALA A 102 5.40 16.37 -2.64
N PRO A 103 4.59 17.36 -2.22
CA PRO A 103 4.36 17.62 -0.81
C PRO A 103 3.53 16.52 -0.16
N THR A 104 2.59 15.89 -0.87
CA THR A 104 1.72 14.84 -0.30
C THR A 104 2.24 13.46 -0.68
N LEU A 105 2.30 12.54 0.28
CA LEU A 105 2.61 11.13 0.05
C LEU A 105 1.53 10.25 0.67
N VAL A 106 1.00 9.30 -0.11
CA VAL A 106 -0.04 8.34 0.32
C VAL A 106 0.41 6.93 0.01
N LEU A 107 0.33 6.04 0.99
CA LEU A 107 0.90 4.69 0.90
C LEU A 107 -0.07 3.64 1.42
N GLU A 108 -0.06 2.46 0.79
CA GLU A 108 -0.45 1.20 1.42
C GLU A 108 0.75 0.25 1.37
N GLU A 109 1.17 -0.26 2.52
CA GLU A 109 2.44 -0.96 2.69
C GLU A 109 2.29 -2.24 3.50
N PHE A 110 3.34 -3.06 3.45
CA PHE A 110 3.37 -4.40 4.00
C PHE A 110 4.36 -4.51 5.16
N ALA A 111 3.85 -4.93 6.33
CA ALA A 111 4.59 -5.12 7.57
C ALA A 111 4.86 -6.62 7.79
N TRP A 112 5.70 -7.19 6.91
CA TRP A 112 6.03 -8.62 6.92
C TRP A 112 6.54 -9.10 8.29
N GLU A 113 7.22 -8.23 9.02
CA GLU A 113 7.81 -8.53 10.32
C GLU A 113 6.79 -8.69 11.46
N GLN A 114 5.51 -8.38 11.21
CA GLN A 114 4.43 -8.58 12.18
C GLN A 114 3.87 -10.00 12.21
N MET A 115 4.28 -10.87 11.29
CA MET A 115 3.83 -12.26 11.26
C MET A 115 4.26 -12.99 12.54
N ASP A 116 3.30 -13.24 13.43
CA ASP A 116 3.48 -14.10 14.60
C ASP A 116 2.88 -15.50 14.38
N GLU A 117 3.15 -16.41 15.32
CA GLU A 117 2.67 -17.80 15.26
C GLU A 117 1.14 -17.88 15.16
N PRO A 118 0.32 -17.16 15.98
CA PRO A 118 -1.14 -17.15 15.81
C PRO A 118 -1.62 -16.69 14.43
N THR A 119 -1.00 -15.66 13.87
CA THR A 119 -1.37 -15.13 12.55
C THR A 119 -1.04 -16.12 11.44
N ARG A 120 0.14 -16.74 11.50
CA ARG A 120 0.56 -17.82 10.60
C ARG A 120 -0.40 -19.00 10.66
N ASP A 121 -0.66 -19.52 11.87
CA ASP A 121 -1.53 -20.68 12.08
C ASP A 121 -2.95 -20.44 11.57
N TRP A 122 -3.47 -19.23 11.78
CA TRP A 122 -4.76 -18.82 11.25
C TRP A 122 -4.77 -18.87 9.71
N TYR A 123 -3.80 -18.22 9.05
CA TYR A 123 -3.72 -18.19 7.59
C TYR A 123 -3.61 -19.60 7.00
N GLU A 124 -2.68 -20.42 7.49
CA GLU A 124 -2.48 -21.77 6.97
C GLU A 124 -3.72 -22.65 7.17
N SER A 125 -4.44 -22.45 8.27
CA SER A 125 -5.72 -23.12 8.52
C SER A 125 -6.80 -22.65 7.56
N GLN A 126 -6.92 -21.34 7.30
CA GLN A 126 -7.86 -20.82 6.28
C GLN A 126 -7.52 -21.33 4.89
N HIS A 127 -6.24 -21.33 4.52
CA HIS A 127 -5.75 -21.86 3.26
C HIS A 127 -6.16 -23.33 3.06
N ARG A 128 -5.92 -24.18 4.07
CA ARG A 128 -6.35 -25.59 4.05
C ARG A 128 -7.86 -25.75 3.92
N LEU A 129 -8.65 -24.94 4.63
CA LEU A 129 -10.12 -24.96 4.57
C LEU A 129 -10.65 -24.55 3.19
N LEU A 130 -10.08 -23.51 2.59
CA LEU A 130 -10.46 -23.05 1.25
C LEU A 130 -10.17 -24.12 0.19
N ARG A 131 -8.97 -24.71 0.21
CA ARG A 131 -8.64 -25.83 -0.68
C ARG A 131 -9.58 -27.02 -0.52
N ALA A 132 -9.91 -27.39 0.72
CA ALA A 132 -10.87 -28.46 1.00
C ALA A 132 -12.29 -28.13 0.47
N ALA A 133 -12.63 -26.85 0.40
CA ALA A 133 -13.88 -26.35 -0.19
C ALA A 133 -13.83 -26.16 -1.72
N GLY A 134 -12.71 -26.49 -2.37
CA GLY A 134 -12.53 -26.34 -3.82
C GLY A 134 -12.21 -24.91 -4.28
N VAL A 135 -11.80 -24.03 -3.36
CA VAL A 135 -11.30 -22.69 -3.67
C VAL A 135 -9.77 -22.73 -3.62
N GLU A 136 -9.10 -22.31 -4.68
CA GLU A 136 -7.64 -22.24 -4.73
C GLU A 136 -7.15 -20.86 -4.28
N PRO A 137 -6.43 -20.76 -3.15
CA PRO A 137 -5.80 -19.51 -2.72
C PRO A 137 -4.69 -19.05 -3.68
N ASN A 138 -4.46 -17.74 -3.75
CA ASN A 138 -3.39 -17.12 -4.54
C ASN A 138 -2.01 -17.24 -3.87
N GLY A 139 -1.97 -17.22 -2.54
CA GLY A 139 -0.72 -17.25 -1.77
C GLY A 139 -0.20 -18.66 -1.48
N PRO A 140 0.97 -18.76 -0.82
CA PRO A 140 1.56 -20.05 -0.49
C PRO A 140 0.73 -20.80 0.57
N PRO A 141 0.88 -22.14 0.67
CA PRO A 141 0.15 -22.95 1.65
C PRO A 141 0.69 -22.88 3.08
N ASP A 142 1.95 -22.48 3.24
CA ASP A 142 2.68 -22.36 4.49
C ASP A 142 3.73 -21.24 4.41
N PHE A 143 4.28 -20.88 5.57
CA PHE A 143 5.26 -19.80 5.71
C PHE A 143 6.58 -20.27 6.32
N ALA A 144 7.02 -21.49 6.00
CA ALA A 144 8.22 -22.09 6.59
C ALA A 144 9.51 -21.26 6.34
N ARG A 145 9.55 -20.47 5.27
CA ARG A 145 10.68 -19.61 4.87
C ARG A 145 10.40 -18.12 4.97
N TRP A 146 9.39 -17.73 5.74
CA TRP A 146 8.91 -16.36 5.81
C TRP A 146 10.02 -15.33 6.04
N GLU A 147 10.87 -15.56 7.05
CA GLU A 147 11.93 -14.61 7.39
C GLU A 147 12.99 -14.53 6.29
N ASP A 148 13.42 -15.67 5.75
CA ASP A 148 14.42 -15.75 4.66
C ASP A 148 13.92 -15.08 3.35
N GLU A 149 12.61 -15.08 3.11
CA GLU A 149 12.00 -14.48 1.91
C GLU A 149 11.77 -12.96 2.01
N HIS A 150 11.99 -12.38 3.19
CA HIS A 150 11.73 -10.96 3.44
C HIS A 150 12.91 -10.26 4.15
N ASP A 151 14.08 -10.92 4.28
CA ASP A 151 15.23 -10.40 5.03
C ASP A 151 15.87 -9.16 4.37
N ASP A 152 15.66 -9.00 3.07
CA ASP A 152 16.09 -7.87 2.25
C ASP A 152 15.09 -6.71 2.24
N LEU A 153 13.91 -6.88 2.85
CA LEU A 153 12.84 -5.88 2.85
C LEU A 153 12.86 -4.98 4.08
N HIS A 154 12.56 -3.71 3.87
CA HIS A 154 12.40 -2.79 5.00
C HIS A 154 11.18 -3.16 5.85
N ARG A 155 11.43 -3.29 7.15
CA ARG A 155 10.40 -3.46 8.18
C ARG A 155 9.53 -2.22 8.31
N SER A 156 8.28 -2.38 8.77
CA SER A 156 7.37 -1.24 8.92
C SER A 156 7.84 -0.18 9.93
N ASP A 157 8.59 -0.56 10.97
CA ASP A 157 9.16 0.38 11.93
C ASP A 157 10.28 1.23 11.33
N THR A 158 11.10 0.63 10.47
CA THR A 158 12.12 1.35 9.68
C THR A 158 11.45 2.34 8.71
N LEU A 159 10.46 1.88 7.93
CA LEU A 159 9.72 2.76 7.02
C LEU A 159 9.11 3.96 7.74
N ARG A 160 8.41 3.72 8.85
CA ARG A 160 7.73 4.77 9.61
C ARG A 160 8.70 5.76 10.26
N ARG A 161 9.88 5.31 10.70
CA ARG A 161 10.92 6.20 11.22
C ARG A 161 11.43 7.14 10.13
N GLU A 162 11.79 6.60 8.97
CA GLU A 162 12.31 7.40 7.86
C GLU A 162 11.26 8.35 7.27
N LEU A 163 9.99 7.93 7.24
CA LEU A 163 8.86 8.79 6.88
C LEU A 163 8.72 9.96 7.87
N ALA A 164 8.77 9.69 9.17
CA ALA A 164 8.62 10.72 10.20
C ALA A 164 9.72 11.80 10.17
N GLU A 165 10.92 11.47 9.68
CA GLU A 165 12.01 12.42 9.48
C GLU A 165 11.71 13.47 8.39
N ARG A 166 10.91 13.11 7.39
CA ARG A 166 10.68 13.91 6.16
C ARG A 166 9.26 14.43 6.03
N TYR A 167 8.30 13.74 6.64
CA TYR A 167 6.87 14.02 6.55
C TYR A 167 6.26 14.21 7.94
N GLU A 168 5.22 15.03 7.99
CA GLU A 168 4.26 15.08 9.08
C GLU A 168 3.14 14.09 8.80
N ASP A 169 2.92 13.15 9.72
CA ASP A 169 1.92 12.11 9.65
C ASP A 169 0.51 12.71 9.78
N ASN A 170 -0.33 12.53 8.77
CA ASN A 170 -1.74 12.95 8.78
C ASN A 170 -2.69 11.76 8.97
N HIS A 171 -2.28 10.57 8.52
CA HIS A 171 -3.07 9.36 8.63
C HIS A 171 -2.18 8.14 8.83
N PHE A 172 -2.61 7.25 9.72
CA PHE A 172 -2.06 5.91 9.85
C PHE A 172 -3.15 4.94 10.29
N GLU A 173 -3.29 3.82 9.60
CA GLU A 173 -4.15 2.72 10.04
C GLU A 173 -3.55 1.35 9.71
N TRP A 174 -3.67 0.42 10.65
CA TRP A 174 -3.40 -0.99 10.38
C TRP A 174 -4.54 -1.61 9.56
N ARG A 175 -4.18 -2.49 8.61
CA ARG A 175 -5.10 -3.12 7.66
C ARG A 175 -4.92 -4.64 7.59
N PRO A 176 -6.00 -5.38 7.24
CA PRO A 176 -5.89 -6.72 6.71
C PRO A 176 -4.99 -6.76 5.47
N TYR A 177 -4.31 -7.87 5.25
CA TYR A 177 -3.46 -8.10 4.07
C TYR A 177 -3.61 -9.52 3.52
N LEU A 178 -3.64 -10.51 4.40
CA LEU A 178 -3.55 -11.92 4.05
C LEU A 178 -4.77 -12.42 3.27
N TYR A 179 -5.91 -11.73 3.36
CA TYR A 179 -7.10 -11.99 2.56
C TYR A 179 -6.82 -11.96 1.05
N ARG A 180 -5.86 -11.13 0.59
CA ARG A 180 -5.44 -11.00 -0.81
C ARG A 180 -4.84 -12.32 -1.33
N TRP A 181 -4.15 -13.03 -0.44
CA TRP A 181 -3.57 -14.34 -0.71
C TRP A 181 -4.58 -15.47 -0.55
N LEU A 182 -5.51 -15.35 0.39
CA LEU A 182 -6.55 -16.36 0.56
C LEU A 182 -7.55 -16.36 -0.60
N ALA A 183 -7.88 -15.20 -1.17
CA ALA A 183 -8.80 -15.03 -2.31
C ALA A 183 -10.19 -15.69 -2.15
N GLY A 184 -10.53 -16.13 -0.94
CA GLY A 184 -11.79 -16.77 -0.61
C GLY A 184 -12.89 -15.76 -0.29
N PRO A 185 -14.15 -16.18 -0.32
CA PRO A 185 -15.26 -15.33 0.08
C PRO A 185 -15.12 -14.90 1.55
N SER A 186 -15.34 -13.62 1.82
CA SER A 186 -15.38 -13.06 3.18
C SER A 186 -14.09 -13.21 4.01
N THR A 187 -12.94 -13.45 3.37
CA THR A 187 -11.64 -13.53 4.06
C THR A 187 -11.22 -12.18 4.63
N GLU A 188 -11.46 -11.08 3.92
CA GLU A 188 -11.10 -9.73 4.42
C GLU A 188 -11.90 -9.33 5.68
N PRO A 189 -13.25 -9.39 5.71
CA PRO A 189 -13.99 -9.06 6.92
C PRO A 189 -13.66 -9.96 8.12
N LEU A 190 -13.32 -11.24 7.85
CA LEU A 190 -12.88 -12.17 8.88
C LEU A 190 -11.52 -11.76 9.46
N GLU A 191 -10.53 -11.51 8.60
CA GLU A 191 -9.20 -11.04 9.00
C GLU A 191 -9.32 -9.73 9.80
N GLU A 192 -10.12 -8.77 9.32
CA GLU A 192 -10.35 -7.50 10.01
C GLU A 192 -10.94 -7.70 11.42
N THR A 193 -11.91 -8.61 11.55
CA THR A 193 -12.52 -8.92 12.85
C THR A 193 -11.51 -9.54 13.82
N LEU A 194 -10.66 -10.44 13.33
CA LEU A 194 -9.64 -11.10 14.14
C LEU A 194 -8.54 -10.13 14.58
N ILE A 195 -8.07 -9.26 13.68
CA ILE A 195 -7.15 -8.16 13.99
C ILE A 195 -7.75 -7.27 15.09
N ARG A 196 -9.01 -6.85 14.92
CA ARG A 196 -9.68 -5.96 15.88
C ARG A 196 -9.85 -6.60 17.26
N SER A 197 -10.00 -7.92 17.32
CA SER A 197 -10.07 -8.68 18.57
C SER A 197 -8.71 -8.97 19.20
N GLY A 198 -7.61 -8.69 18.49
CA GLY A 198 -6.24 -9.03 18.91
C GLY A 198 -5.90 -10.51 18.75
N ALA A 199 -6.70 -11.28 18.00
CA ALA A 199 -6.46 -12.70 17.77
C ALA A 199 -5.34 -12.97 16.77
N ILE A 200 -5.12 -12.04 15.83
CA ILE A 200 -4.02 -12.06 14.85
C ILE A 200 -3.46 -10.64 14.68
N ARG A 201 -2.28 -10.52 14.08
CA ARG A 201 -1.60 -9.26 13.81
C ARG A 201 -2.02 -8.69 12.44
N PRO A 202 -2.12 -7.36 12.30
CA PRO A 202 -2.25 -6.74 11.00
C PRO A 202 -0.90 -6.76 10.27
N LEU A 203 -0.92 -7.18 9.01
CA LEU A 203 0.27 -7.18 8.15
C LEU A 203 0.23 -6.09 7.07
N GLY A 204 -0.92 -5.46 6.84
CA GLY A 204 -1.02 -4.29 5.96
C GLY A 204 -1.07 -3.01 6.79
N PHE A 205 -0.64 -1.88 6.23
CA PHE A 205 -0.95 -0.57 6.79
C PHE A 205 -1.14 0.47 5.70
N ARG A 206 -1.92 1.49 6.03
CA ARG A 206 -2.01 2.71 5.24
C ARG A 206 -1.37 3.84 5.99
N TRP A 207 -0.75 4.73 5.24
CA TRP A 207 -0.12 5.92 5.76
C TRP A 207 -0.33 7.08 4.78
N ALA A 208 -0.55 8.27 5.30
CA ALA A 208 -0.50 9.49 4.50
C ALA A 208 0.15 10.62 5.30
N GLY A 209 0.92 11.45 4.61
CA GLY A 209 1.60 12.57 5.24
C GLY A 209 1.95 13.67 4.26
N VAL A 210 2.33 14.81 4.83
CA VAL A 210 2.75 16.00 4.09
C VAL A 210 4.21 16.32 4.41
N SER A 211 5.00 16.67 3.40
CA SER A 211 6.41 16.94 3.57
C SER A 211 6.61 18.08 4.57
N ARG A 212 7.56 17.90 5.50
CA ARG A 212 7.95 18.92 6.48
C ARG A 212 8.63 20.11 5.82
N SER A 213 9.12 19.92 4.62
CA SER A 213 9.63 20.98 3.77
C SER A 213 8.45 21.79 3.23
N SER A 214 8.02 22.81 3.99
CA SER A 214 7.05 23.79 3.50
C SER A 214 7.47 24.30 2.11
N PRO A 215 6.52 24.55 1.20
CA PRO A 215 6.84 25.16 -0.08
C PRO A 215 7.50 26.52 0.20
N GLN A 216 8.71 26.71 -0.33
CA GLN A 216 9.18 28.06 -0.59
C GLN A 216 8.25 28.63 -1.66
N GLY A 217 7.21 29.32 -1.20
CA GLY A 217 6.26 30.10 -1.99
C GLY A 217 5.92 31.36 -1.23
#